data_AF-A0A8C5HF31-F1
#
_entry.id   AF-A0A8C5HF31-F1
#
_cell.length_a   1.000
_cell.length_b   1.000
_cell.length_c   1.000
_cell.angle_alpha   90.00
_cell.angle_beta   90.00
_cell.angle_gamma   90.00
#
_symmetry.space_group_name_H-M   'P 1'
#
loop_
_entity.id
_entity.type
_entity.pdbx_description
1 polymer ?
#
loop_
_entity_poly.entity_id
_entity_poly.type
_entity_poly.pdbx_seq_one_letter_code
_entity_poly.pdbx_strand_id
1 'polypeptide(L)'
;MSFTVEERGKPNSLDYRMFFKNAEGKYISPFHDIPIYADESQNIFHVVVEVPRWTNAKMEIATKDLLNPIKQDVKKGKLRYVANVFPHKGYIWNYGAIPQTWEDPAHKDEDTGCCGDNDPIDVCEIGSKVCSRGDVIKVKVLGILAMIDEGETDWKAIAINVEDPEANDFNNIADVQRLKPGYLEATVNWFKRYKVPDGKPENRFAFNEEFKDKDFAIEVIKSTHNFWKALISKQTSAGELNCKNTCFSASDSPYYCSADEANSAVCQTCPFGKEEPIPTSGKHLFPFKYLLTSTNDCVFLLQLINGSTVKGNTLEAMWIGPQ
;
A
#
# COMPACT_ATOMS: atom_id res chain seq x y z
N MET A 1 -9.09 14.81 13.63
CA MET A 1 -9.18 13.63 14.52
C MET A 1 -7.77 13.07 14.68
N SER A 2 -7.39 12.64 15.87
CA SER A 2 -6.11 11.95 16.10
C SER A 2 -6.36 10.46 16.22
N PHE A 3 -5.51 9.66 15.59
CA PHE A 3 -5.55 8.20 15.65
C PHE A 3 -4.25 7.70 16.28
N THR A 4 -4.34 6.63 17.05
CA THR A 4 -3.17 5.98 17.63
C THR A 4 -3.23 4.48 17.35
N VAL A 5 -2.10 3.81 17.52
CA VAL A 5 -1.99 2.37 17.30
C VAL A 5 -1.61 1.64 18.58
N GLU A 6 -2.09 0.41 18.74
CA GLU A 6 -1.62 -0.56 19.72
C GLU A 6 -1.05 -1.78 18.99
N GLU A 7 0.24 -2.03 19.22
CA GLU A 7 0.93 -3.19 18.69
C GLU A 7 0.74 -4.41 19.60
N ARG A 8 0.55 -5.57 18.99
CA ARG A 8 0.38 -6.87 19.64
C ARG A 8 1.22 -7.92 18.92
N GLY A 9 1.59 -8.98 19.62
CA GLY A 9 2.54 -9.98 19.12
C GLY A 9 3.95 -9.42 18.98
N LYS A 10 4.83 -10.15 18.30
CA LYS A 10 6.22 -9.74 18.11
C LYS A 10 6.42 -9.17 16.72
N PRO A 11 7.10 -8.04 16.51
CA PRO A 11 7.45 -7.62 15.15
C PRO A 11 8.22 -8.72 14.40
N ASN A 12 7.98 -8.83 13.09
CA ASN A 12 8.53 -9.87 12.20
C ASN A 12 8.12 -11.32 12.55
N SER A 13 6.95 -11.52 13.15
CA SER A 13 6.35 -12.85 13.36
C SER A 13 4.93 -12.94 12.77
N LEU A 14 4.37 -14.15 12.72
CA LEU A 14 3.02 -14.40 12.19
C LEU A 14 1.89 -13.84 13.08
N ASP A 15 2.16 -13.62 14.38
CA ASP A 15 1.20 -13.12 15.35
C ASP A 15 1.24 -11.59 15.53
N TYR A 16 2.13 -10.87 14.82
CA TYR A 16 2.18 -9.42 14.86
C TYR A 16 0.88 -8.80 14.32
N ARG A 17 0.28 -7.89 15.09
CA ARG A 17 -0.90 -7.11 14.72
C ARG A 17 -0.77 -5.68 15.20
N MET A 18 -1.29 -4.74 14.42
CA MET A 18 -1.38 -3.34 14.81
C MET A 18 -2.84 -2.89 14.74
N PHE A 19 -3.42 -2.69 15.92
CA PHE A 19 -4.81 -2.24 16.08
C PHE A 19 -4.87 -0.72 16.19
N PHE A 20 -6.00 -0.14 15.79
CA PHE A 20 -6.20 1.31 15.78
C PHE A 20 -7.11 1.76 16.91
N LYS A 21 -6.86 2.95 17.43
CA LYS A 21 -7.72 3.64 18.39
C LYS A 21 -8.04 5.04 17.90
N ASN A 22 -9.27 5.49 18.18
CA ASN A 22 -9.66 6.88 17.97
C ASN A 22 -9.11 7.78 19.10
N ALA A 23 -9.41 9.09 19.04
CA ALA A 23 -8.98 10.07 20.04
C ALA A 23 -9.50 9.80 21.46
N GLU A 24 -10.56 9.02 21.61
CA GLU A 24 -11.15 8.62 22.90
C GLU A 24 -10.51 7.33 23.46
N GLY A 25 -9.56 6.72 22.72
CA GLY A 25 -8.90 5.47 23.10
C GLY A 25 -9.73 4.21 22.79
N LYS A 26 -10.84 4.35 22.08
CA LYS A 26 -11.68 3.22 21.67
C LYS A 26 -11.07 2.54 20.45
N TYR A 27 -11.00 1.20 20.45
CA TYR A 27 -10.57 0.43 19.29
C TYR A 27 -11.50 0.63 18.11
N ILE A 28 -10.91 0.81 16.93
CA ILE A 28 -11.61 1.05 15.67
C ILE A 28 -11.02 0.19 14.56
N SER A 29 -11.82 -0.08 13.51
CA SER A 29 -11.35 -0.68 12.27
C SER A 29 -10.70 0.39 11.36
N PRO A 30 -9.44 0.23 10.93
CA PRO A 30 -8.85 1.14 9.96
C PRO A 30 -9.51 1.03 8.58
N PHE A 31 -10.20 -0.08 8.28
CA PHE A 31 -10.95 -0.23 7.03
C PHE A 31 -12.29 0.54 7.09
N HIS A 32 -13.02 0.46 8.21
CA HIS A 32 -14.42 0.87 8.25
C HIS A 32 -14.71 2.13 9.07
N ASP A 33 -13.93 2.38 10.11
CA ASP A 33 -14.23 3.39 11.12
C ASP A 33 -13.45 4.71 10.92
N ILE A 34 -12.35 4.69 10.16
CA ILE A 34 -11.64 5.91 9.76
C ILE A 34 -12.40 6.55 8.59
N PRO A 35 -12.84 7.82 8.68
CA PRO A 35 -13.57 8.45 7.59
C PRO A 35 -12.72 8.56 6.32
N ILE A 36 -13.32 8.28 5.15
CA ILE A 36 -12.65 8.49 3.85
C ILE A 36 -12.09 9.92 3.71
N TYR A 37 -12.88 10.94 4.08
CA TYR A 37 -12.50 12.34 3.95
C TYR A 37 -11.94 12.89 5.26
N ALA A 38 -10.82 13.60 5.15
CA ALA A 38 -10.36 14.52 6.19
C ALA A 38 -10.96 15.93 6.00
N ASP A 39 -11.21 16.33 4.74
CA ASP A 39 -11.98 17.51 4.35
C ASP A 39 -12.66 17.22 3.00
N GLU A 40 -13.95 16.92 3.04
CA GLU A 40 -14.74 16.59 1.86
C GLU A 40 -14.86 17.77 0.88
N SER A 41 -14.91 19.01 1.38
CA SER A 41 -15.06 20.20 0.54
C SER A 41 -13.86 20.44 -0.38
N GLN A 42 -12.69 19.93 0.02
CA GLN A 42 -11.43 20.06 -0.70
C GLN A 42 -10.96 18.74 -1.33
N ASN A 43 -11.74 17.65 -1.21
CA ASN A 43 -11.31 16.29 -1.56
C ASN A 43 -9.96 15.92 -0.92
N ILE A 44 -9.79 16.23 0.37
CA ILE A 44 -8.65 15.73 1.16
C ILE A 44 -9.07 14.43 1.81
N PHE A 45 -8.32 13.38 1.52
CA PHE A 45 -8.61 12.01 1.95
C PHE A 45 -7.73 11.64 3.15
N HIS A 46 -8.24 10.76 4.02
CA HIS A 46 -7.36 10.03 4.92
C HIS A 46 -6.69 8.89 4.16
N VAL A 47 -5.45 8.58 4.54
CA VAL A 47 -4.73 7.38 4.10
C VAL A 47 -4.18 6.68 5.33
N VAL A 48 -4.39 5.38 5.41
CA VAL A 48 -3.79 4.51 6.41
C VAL A 48 -2.47 3.99 5.84
N VAL A 49 -1.34 4.41 6.41
CA VAL A 49 -0.02 3.99 5.94
C VAL A 49 0.28 2.58 6.42
N GLU A 50 0.49 1.65 5.49
CA GLU A 50 0.77 0.24 5.79
C GLU A 50 2.28 -0.04 5.72
N VAL A 51 2.93 0.46 4.68
CA VAL A 51 4.35 0.20 4.39
C VAL A 51 5.11 1.51 4.26
N PRO A 52 5.97 1.86 5.23
CA PRO A 52 6.86 3.00 5.13
C PRO A 52 7.79 2.91 3.92
N ARG A 53 8.11 4.06 3.32
CA ARG A 53 9.06 4.13 2.22
C ARG A 53 10.40 3.48 2.58
N TRP A 54 10.97 2.78 1.61
CA TRP A 54 12.22 2.02 1.68
C TRP A 54 12.24 0.83 2.64
N THR A 55 11.06 0.35 3.04
CA THR A 55 10.92 -0.93 3.76
C THR A 55 10.43 -2.04 2.83
N ASN A 56 10.57 -3.30 3.27
CA ASN A 56 10.31 -4.47 2.42
C ASN A 56 9.15 -5.33 2.92
N ALA A 57 8.80 -5.27 4.20
CA ALA A 57 7.72 -6.09 4.77
C ALA A 57 6.40 -5.71 4.09
N LYS A 58 5.74 -6.66 3.41
CA LYS A 58 4.41 -6.41 2.85
C LYS A 58 3.39 -6.46 3.97
N MET A 59 3.03 -5.29 4.46
CA MET A 59 2.03 -5.09 5.49
C MET A 59 0.74 -4.63 4.83
N GLU A 60 -0.40 -5.07 5.36
CA GLU A 60 -1.72 -4.77 4.81
C GLU A 60 -2.77 -4.75 5.93
N ILE A 61 -3.82 -3.97 5.74
CA ILE A 61 -5.06 -4.06 6.51
C ILE A 61 -5.62 -5.48 6.34
N ALA A 62 -5.78 -6.19 7.46
CA ALA A 62 -6.30 -7.55 7.44
C ALA A 62 -7.82 -7.54 7.20
N THR A 63 -8.27 -7.47 5.95
CA THR A 63 -9.68 -7.34 5.55
C THR A 63 -10.60 -8.44 6.11
N LYS A 64 -10.03 -9.59 6.47
CA LYS A 64 -10.74 -10.77 7.00
C LYS A 64 -10.68 -10.92 8.53
N ASP A 65 -9.83 -10.17 9.21
CA ASP A 65 -9.65 -10.25 10.67
C ASP A 65 -10.57 -9.23 11.38
N LEU A 66 -11.05 -9.56 12.59
CA LEU A 66 -11.85 -8.64 13.39
C LEU A 66 -11.05 -7.36 13.71
N LEU A 67 -11.69 -6.20 13.53
CA LEU A 67 -11.09 -4.85 13.63
C LEU A 67 -10.02 -4.54 12.58
N ASN A 68 -9.85 -5.40 11.58
CA ASN A 68 -8.95 -5.23 10.44
C ASN A 68 -7.55 -4.67 10.81
N PRO A 69 -6.85 -5.21 11.82
CA PRO A 69 -5.52 -4.74 12.18
C PRO A 69 -4.56 -4.83 10.99
N ILE A 70 -3.55 -3.97 10.95
CA ILE A 70 -2.45 -4.17 10.00
C ILE A 70 -1.67 -5.41 10.43
N LYS A 71 -1.40 -6.30 9.47
CA LYS A 71 -0.54 -7.49 9.64
C LYS A 71 0.35 -7.68 8.43
N GLN A 72 1.35 -8.54 8.56
CA GLN A 72 2.21 -8.89 7.42
C GLN A 72 1.55 -9.99 6.58
N ASP A 73 1.57 -9.82 5.26
CA ASP A 73 1.14 -10.83 4.29
C ASP A 73 1.98 -12.12 4.46
N VAL A 74 1.33 -13.27 4.29
CA VAL A 74 1.91 -14.61 4.46
C VAL A 74 1.79 -15.40 3.17
N LYS A 75 2.94 -15.73 2.58
CA LYS A 75 3.02 -16.55 1.36
C LYS A 75 3.70 -17.87 1.67
N LYS A 76 3.00 -18.99 1.42
CA LYS A 76 3.50 -20.36 1.68
C LYS A 76 3.96 -20.55 3.15
N GLY A 77 3.19 -20.00 4.09
CA GLY A 77 3.45 -20.11 5.54
C GLY A 77 4.63 -19.25 6.04
N LYS A 78 5.17 -18.35 5.21
CA LYS A 78 6.25 -17.43 5.58
C LYS A 78 5.84 -15.98 5.38
N LEU A 79 6.34 -15.11 6.23
CA LEU A 79 6.18 -13.66 6.10
C LEU A 79 6.72 -13.18 4.76
N ARG A 80 5.93 -12.36 4.06
CA ARG A 80 6.28 -11.85 2.73
C ARG A 80 7.06 -10.55 2.83
N TYR A 81 8.16 -10.50 2.09
CA TYR A 81 8.98 -9.31 1.90
C TYR A 81 9.10 -9.06 0.40
N VAL A 82 8.83 -7.83 -0.04
CA VAL A 82 9.03 -7.40 -1.42
C VAL A 82 10.53 -7.28 -1.70
N ALA A 83 10.94 -7.75 -2.87
CA ALA A 83 12.32 -7.72 -3.32
C ALA A 83 12.81 -6.28 -3.59
N ASN A 84 14.12 -6.07 -3.46
CA ASN A 84 14.77 -4.86 -3.99
C ASN A 84 15.04 -5.08 -5.48
N VAL A 85 14.22 -4.50 -6.35
CA VAL A 85 14.43 -4.55 -7.81
C VAL A 85 15.26 -3.32 -8.21
N PHE A 86 16.51 -3.54 -8.64
CA PHE A 86 17.42 -2.44 -8.94
C PHE A 86 16.81 -1.45 -9.95
N PRO A 87 16.87 -0.11 -9.69
CA PRO A 87 17.65 0.58 -8.66
C PRO A 87 16.92 0.81 -7.32
N HIS A 88 15.74 0.23 -7.13
CA HIS A 88 14.85 0.54 -6.02
C HIS A 88 15.17 -0.26 -4.75
N LYS A 89 15.02 0.39 -3.59
CA LYS A 89 15.04 -0.23 -2.26
C LYS A 89 13.61 -0.31 -1.72
N GLY A 90 13.08 -1.53 -1.59
CA GLY A 90 11.74 -1.79 -1.08
C GLY A 90 10.67 -1.00 -1.84
N TYR A 91 9.65 -0.54 -1.10
CA TYR A 91 8.65 0.40 -1.61
C TYR A 91 9.27 1.79 -1.80
N ILE A 92 9.01 2.45 -2.93
CA ILE A 92 9.59 3.76 -3.25
C ILE A 92 8.70 4.95 -2.86
N TRP A 93 7.58 4.68 -2.18
CA TRP A 93 6.61 5.61 -1.58
C TRP A 93 6.31 5.19 -0.14
N ASN A 94 5.63 6.04 0.61
CA ASN A 94 4.81 5.52 1.71
C ASN A 94 3.58 4.87 1.05
N TYR A 95 3.31 3.61 1.35
CA TYR A 95 2.25 2.84 0.72
C TYR A 95 1.18 2.47 1.73
N GLY A 96 -0.07 2.44 1.29
CA GLY A 96 -1.20 2.06 2.11
C GLY A 96 -2.50 2.22 1.34
N ALA A 97 -3.60 2.44 2.05
CA ALA A 97 -4.92 2.47 1.43
C ALA A 97 -5.82 3.61 1.94
N ILE A 98 -6.83 3.98 1.14
CA ILE A 98 -7.88 4.91 1.57
C ILE A 98 -8.95 4.12 2.33
N PRO A 99 -9.26 4.46 3.59
CA PRO A 99 -10.29 3.77 4.35
C PRO A 99 -11.68 3.99 3.74
N GLN A 100 -12.62 3.10 4.04
CA GLN A 100 -13.98 3.14 3.51
C GLN A 100 -14.06 3.08 1.98
N THR A 101 -13.10 2.44 1.32
CA THR A 101 -13.14 2.14 -0.11
C THR A 101 -13.02 0.64 -0.31
N TRP A 102 -13.58 0.10 -1.38
CA TRP A 102 -13.50 -1.33 -1.68
C TRP A 102 -13.58 -1.55 -3.18
N GLU A 103 -12.62 -2.29 -3.73
CA GLU A 103 -12.63 -2.77 -5.11
C GLU A 103 -13.48 -4.04 -5.21
N ASP A 104 -14.78 -3.89 -5.50
CA ASP A 104 -15.75 -4.99 -5.51
C ASP A 104 -15.36 -6.09 -6.54
N PRO A 105 -15.10 -7.33 -6.12
CA PRO A 105 -14.72 -8.43 -7.02
C PRO A 105 -15.88 -8.92 -7.90
N ALA A 106 -17.11 -8.50 -7.63
CA ALA A 106 -18.26 -8.74 -8.50
C ALA A 106 -18.46 -7.65 -9.56
N HIS A 107 -17.81 -6.49 -9.38
CA HIS A 107 -17.88 -5.38 -10.33
C HIS A 107 -16.75 -5.49 -11.35
N LYS A 108 -17.11 -5.53 -12.63
CA LYS A 108 -16.16 -5.49 -13.74
C LYS A 108 -15.94 -4.04 -14.17
N ASP A 109 -14.72 -3.54 -13.96
CA ASP A 109 -14.31 -2.21 -14.38
C ASP A 109 -14.26 -2.11 -15.91
N GLU A 110 -14.78 -1.01 -16.46
CA GLU A 110 -14.90 -0.82 -17.91
C GLU A 110 -13.56 -0.51 -18.58
N ASP A 111 -12.64 0.14 -17.86
CA ASP A 111 -11.37 0.61 -18.38
C ASP A 111 -10.30 -0.49 -18.36
N THR A 112 -10.25 -1.29 -17.30
CA THR A 112 -9.34 -2.44 -17.21
C THR A 112 -9.92 -3.70 -17.84
N GLY A 113 -11.25 -3.82 -17.88
CA GLY A 113 -11.95 -5.04 -18.27
C GLY A 113 -11.81 -6.19 -17.27
N CYS A 114 -11.40 -5.91 -16.02
CA CYS A 114 -11.18 -6.86 -14.94
C CYS A 114 -12.11 -6.59 -13.75
N CYS A 115 -12.29 -7.57 -12.86
CA CYS A 115 -13.00 -7.36 -11.60
C CYS A 115 -12.05 -6.82 -10.53
N GLY A 116 -12.57 -6.12 -9.51
CA GLY A 116 -11.78 -5.63 -8.38
C GLY A 116 -11.05 -6.74 -7.61
N ASP A 117 -9.94 -6.38 -6.94
CA ASP A 117 -9.09 -7.30 -6.18
C ASP A 117 -9.60 -7.62 -4.76
N ASN A 118 -10.78 -7.10 -4.39
CA ASN A 118 -11.46 -7.30 -3.12
C ASN A 118 -10.80 -6.59 -1.90
N ASP A 119 -9.88 -5.66 -2.12
CA ASP A 119 -9.23 -4.87 -1.07
C ASP A 119 -9.63 -3.36 -1.15
N PRO A 120 -9.25 -2.53 -0.16
CA PRO A 120 -9.43 -1.08 -0.26
C PRO A 120 -8.48 -0.47 -1.30
N ILE A 121 -8.85 0.67 -1.89
CA ILE A 121 -8.05 1.28 -2.96
C ILE A 121 -6.67 1.72 -2.45
N ASP A 122 -5.64 1.37 -3.22
CA ASP A 122 -4.25 1.58 -2.85
C ASP A 122 -3.75 2.99 -3.13
N VAL A 123 -2.78 3.45 -2.32
CA VAL A 123 -2.17 4.77 -2.41
C VAL A 123 -0.65 4.71 -2.32
N CYS A 124 -0.01 5.41 -3.26
CA CYS A 124 1.40 5.77 -3.23
C CYS A 124 1.54 7.24 -2.81
N GLU A 125 1.95 7.47 -1.56
CA GLU A 125 2.19 8.82 -1.04
C GLU A 125 3.65 9.26 -1.28
N ILE A 126 3.80 10.38 -1.97
CA ILE A 126 5.06 10.78 -2.62
C ILE A 126 5.85 11.86 -1.86
N GLY A 127 5.38 12.26 -0.68
CA GLY A 127 5.98 13.30 0.15
C GLY A 127 7.38 12.94 0.65
N SER A 128 8.10 13.96 1.09
CA SER A 128 9.48 13.87 1.57
C SER A 128 9.62 13.08 2.88
N LYS A 129 8.63 13.15 3.78
CA LYS A 129 8.64 12.43 5.06
C LYS A 129 8.50 10.92 4.84
N VAL A 130 9.30 10.13 5.55
CA VAL A 130 9.04 8.68 5.69
C VAL A 130 8.04 8.52 6.84
N CYS A 131 6.83 8.07 6.54
CA CYS A 131 5.79 7.86 7.53
C CYS A 131 6.05 6.60 8.35
N SER A 132 5.43 6.52 9.53
CA SER A 132 5.39 5.28 10.30
C SER A 132 4.26 4.38 9.80
N ARG A 133 4.43 3.07 9.95
CA ARG A 133 3.34 2.13 9.75
C ARG A 133 2.24 2.42 10.77
N GLY A 134 0.99 2.44 10.30
CA GLY A 134 -0.18 2.79 11.09
C GLY A 134 -0.44 4.28 11.21
N ASP A 135 0.39 5.16 10.62
CA ASP A 135 0.06 6.58 10.53
C ASP A 135 -1.23 6.75 9.71
N VAL A 136 -2.13 7.60 10.20
CA VAL A 136 -3.31 8.05 9.45
C VAL A 136 -3.05 9.48 9.01
N ILE A 137 -2.68 9.65 7.76
CA ILE A 137 -2.28 10.94 7.19
C ILE A 137 -3.40 11.53 6.33
N LYS A 138 -3.29 12.83 6.03
CA LYS A 138 -4.22 13.55 5.16
C LYS A 138 -3.52 13.84 3.85
N VAL A 139 -4.14 13.50 2.74
CA VAL A 139 -3.49 13.60 1.42
C VAL A 139 -4.35 14.34 0.42
N LYS A 140 -3.68 15.01 -0.52
CA LYS A 140 -4.25 15.47 -1.76
C LYS A 140 -3.94 14.44 -2.84
N VAL A 141 -4.97 13.94 -3.51
CA VAL A 141 -4.84 13.04 -4.67
C VAL A 141 -4.43 13.85 -5.90
N LEU A 142 -3.51 13.29 -6.68
CA LEU A 142 -2.89 13.93 -7.84
C LEU A 142 -3.21 13.19 -9.14
N GLY A 143 -3.41 11.88 -9.09
CA GLY A 143 -3.73 11.04 -10.24
C GLY A 143 -3.82 9.57 -9.83
N ILE A 144 -3.94 8.67 -10.82
CA ILE A 144 -4.10 7.23 -10.57
C ILE A 144 -3.52 6.39 -11.70
N LEU A 145 -3.02 5.20 -11.38
CA LEU A 145 -2.52 4.20 -12.32
C LEU A 145 -3.40 2.95 -12.28
N ALA A 146 -3.79 2.46 -13.46
CA ALA A 146 -4.65 1.29 -13.62
C ALA A 146 -3.82 0.01 -13.75
N MET A 147 -3.40 -0.61 -12.64
CA MET A 147 -2.70 -1.89 -12.71
C MET A 147 -3.70 -3.05 -12.87
N ILE A 148 -3.28 -4.06 -13.63
CA ILE A 148 -3.98 -5.35 -13.73
C ILE A 148 -3.08 -6.39 -13.05
N ASP A 149 -3.44 -6.76 -11.83
CA ASP A 149 -2.66 -7.70 -11.00
C ASP A 149 -3.23 -9.11 -11.11
N GLU A 150 -2.51 -10.01 -11.77
CA GLU A 150 -2.93 -11.42 -11.94
C GLU A 150 -4.37 -11.63 -12.50
N GLY A 151 -4.93 -10.61 -13.17
CA GLY A 151 -6.27 -10.65 -13.78
C GLY A 151 -7.33 -9.82 -13.04
N GLU A 152 -6.95 -9.16 -11.95
CA GLU A 152 -7.79 -8.28 -11.14
C GLU A 152 -7.44 -6.81 -11.40
N THR A 153 -8.44 -5.94 -11.31
CA THR A 153 -8.26 -4.49 -11.27
C THR A 153 -7.64 -4.14 -9.93
N ASP A 154 -6.57 -3.36 -9.98
CA ASP A 154 -5.83 -2.94 -8.81
C ASP A 154 -5.37 -1.48 -9.01
N TRP A 155 -6.17 -0.53 -8.52
CA TRP A 155 -5.94 0.89 -8.76
C TRP A 155 -4.89 1.47 -7.80
N LYS A 156 -3.88 2.16 -8.34
CA LYS A 156 -2.82 2.81 -7.54
C LYS A 156 -2.95 4.33 -7.58
N ALA A 157 -3.58 4.92 -6.57
CA ALA A 157 -3.68 6.37 -6.47
C ALA A 157 -2.33 7.01 -6.12
N ILE A 158 -2.01 8.13 -6.77
CA ILE A 158 -0.84 8.95 -6.47
C ILE A 158 -1.30 10.14 -5.64
N ALA A 159 -0.71 10.30 -4.46
CA ALA A 159 -1.10 11.35 -3.53
C ALA A 159 0.12 11.98 -2.84
N ILE A 160 -0.09 13.14 -2.24
CA ILE A 160 0.92 13.81 -1.40
C ILE A 160 0.29 14.24 -0.09
N ASN A 161 1.02 14.05 1.01
CA ASN A 161 0.59 14.54 2.32
C ASN A 161 0.39 16.07 2.28
N VAL A 162 -0.74 16.56 2.77
CA VAL A 162 -1.05 18.01 2.80
C VAL A 162 -0.12 18.81 3.71
N GLU A 163 0.57 18.14 4.63
CA GLU A 163 1.57 18.72 5.52
C GLU A 163 2.98 18.71 4.93
N ASP A 164 3.17 18.14 3.73
CA ASP A 164 4.48 18.18 3.05
C ASP A 164 4.82 19.62 2.65
N PRO A 165 6.07 20.10 2.85
CA PRO A 165 6.47 21.46 2.47
C PRO A 165 6.22 21.80 1.00
N GLU A 166 6.30 20.81 0.10
CA GLU A 166 6.08 20.98 -1.34
C GLU A 166 4.62 20.76 -1.75
N ALA A 167 3.71 20.40 -0.83
CA ALA A 167 2.34 19.98 -1.17
C ALA A 167 1.58 21.00 -2.02
N ASN A 168 1.83 22.30 -1.84
CA ASN A 168 1.18 23.36 -2.61
C ASN A 168 1.57 23.37 -4.09
N ASP A 169 2.74 22.83 -4.44
CA ASP A 169 3.26 22.82 -5.81
C ASP A 169 2.75 21.62 -6.64
N PHE A 170 2.17 20.61 -5.97
CA PHE A 170 1.58 19.42 -6.60
C PHE A 170 0.07 19.48 -6.59
N ASN A 171 -0.58 19.83 -7.71
CA ASN A 171 -2.05 19.95 -7.76
C ASN A 171 -2.71 18.99 -8.75
N ASN A 172 -1.94 18.43 -9.67
CA ASN A 172 -2.37 17.40 -10.61
C ASN A 172 -1.17 16.49 -10.97
N ILE A 173 -1.42 15.39 -11.67
CA ILE A 173 -0.39 14.40 -12.04
C ILE A 173 0.71 15.01 -12.91
N ALA A 174 0.38 16.02 -13.72
CA ALA A 174 1.34 16.75 -14.54
C ALA A 174 2.40 17.48 -13.70
N ASP A 175 2.06 17.92 -12.48
CA ASP A 175 3.04 18.54 -11.58
C ASP A 175 4.05 17.51 -11.06
N VAL A 176 3.61 16.26 -10.85
CA VAL A 176 4.52 15.16 -10.48
C VAL A 176 5.53 14.93 -11.59
N GLN A 177 5.09 14.86 -12.85
CA GLN A 177 5.99 14.71 -14.00
C GLN A 177 6.99 15.86 -14.11
N ARG A 178 6.54 17.10 -13.85
CA ARG A 178 7.34 18.32 -13.98
C ARG A 178 8.36 18.48 -12.85
N LEU A 179 7.95 18.22 -11.61
CA LEU A 179 8.75 18.49 -10.40
C LEU A 179 9.54 17.27 -9.92
N LYS A 180 9.12 16.05 -10.26
CA LYS A 180 9.81 14.79 -9.97
C LYS A 180 10.02 13.99 -11.27
N PRO A 181 10.85 14.47 -12.21
CA PRO A 181 11.05 13.81 -13.50
C PRO A 181 11.60 12.39 -13.31
N GLY A 182 11.01 11.42 -14.03
CA GLY A 182 11.36 10.00 -13.92
C GLY A 182 10.62 9.24 -12.81
N TYR A 183 9.86 9.92 -11.94
CA TYR A 183 9.22 9.29 -10.78
C TYR A 183 7.99 8.46 -11.15
N LEU A 184 7.18 8.93 -12.10
CA LEU A 184 6.02 8.18 -12.60
C LEU A 184 6.47 6.96 -13.40
N GLU A 185 7.53 7.09 -14.21
CA GLU A 185 8.13 5.99 -14.94
C GLU A 185 8.74 4.95 -13.98
N ALA A 186 9.41 5.39 -12.91
CA ALA A 186 9.87 4.51 -11.85
C ALA A 186 8.71 3.78 -11.16
N THR A 187 7.56 4.43 -11.01
CA THR A 187 6.35 3.85 -10.42
C THR A 187 5.77 2.72 -11.27
N VAL A 188 5.59 2.96 -12.56
CA VAL A 188 5.17 1.92 -13.50
C VAL A 188 6.17 0.76 -13.49
N ASN A 189 7.48 1.05 -13.56
CA ASN A 189 8.52 0.01 -13.56
C ASN A 189 8.53 -0.83 -12.29
N TRP A 190 8.30 -0.21 -11.13
CA TRP A 190 8.23 -0.93 -9.85
C TRP A 190 7.05 -1.91 -9.85
N PHE A 191 5.83 -1.43 -10.12
CA PHE A 191 4.63 -2.26 -10.15
C PHE A 191 4.64 -3.32 -11.25
N LYS A 192 5.25 -3.01 -12.39
CA LYS A 192 5.43 -3.98 -13.48
C LYS A 192 6.27 -5.17 -13.05
N ARG A 193 7.30 -4.96 -12.22
CA ARG A 193 8.38 -5.94 -12.00
C ARG A 193 8.49 -6.50 -10.59
N TYR A 194 7.80 -5.94 -9.60
CA TYR A 194 8.04 -6.29 -8.18
C TYR A 194 7.81 -7.77 -7.86
N LYS A 195 6.95 -8.47 -8.62
CA LYS A 195 6.71 -9.91 -8.46
C LYS A 195 7.60 -10.80 -9.33
N VAL A 196 8.40 -10.26 -10.26
CA VAL A 196 9.27 -11.09 -11.13
C VAL A 196 10.30 -11.89 -10.33
N PRO A 197 10.93 -11.35 -9.27
CA PRO A 197 11.79 -12.14 -8.38
C PRO A 197 11.08 -13.34 -7.70
N ASP A 198 9.76 -13.27 -7.57
CA ASP A 198 8.92 -14.38 -7.05
C ASP A 198 8.57 -15.43 -8.14
N GLY A 199 9.08 -15.28 -9.36
CA GLY A 199 8.80 -16.14 -10.51
C GLY A 199 7.43 -15.88 -11.17
N LYS A 200 6.84 -14.70 -10.93
CA LYS A 200 5.59 -14.26 -11.57
C LYS A 200 5.90 -13.48 -12.86
N PRO A 201 4.97 -13.42 -13.82
CA PRO A 201 5.11 -12.54 -14.98
C PRO A 201 5.11 -11.05 -14.57
N GLU A 202 5.50 -10.18 -15.49
CA GLU A 202 5.29 -8.75 -15.33
C GLU A 202 3.80 -8.42 -15.29
N ASN A 203 3.42 -7.47 -14.42
CA ASN A 203 2.05 -6.96 -14.35
C ASN A 203 1.74 -6.10 -15.58
N ARG A 204 0.45 -6.04 -15.92
CA ARG A 204 -0.07 -5.23 -17.04
C ARG A 204 -0.78 -4.00 -16.50
N PHE A 205 -1.04 -3.04 -17.39
CA PHE A 205 -1.76 -1.82 -17.05
C PHE A 205 -2.78 -1.50 -18.15
N ALA A 206 -3.90 -0.88 -17.76
CA ALA A 206 -4.79 -0.26 -18.73
C ALA A 206 -4.18 1.05 -19.27
N PHE A 207 -4.88 1.69 -20.22
CA PHE A 207 -4.48 2.99 -20.80
C PHE A 207 -3.02 3.07 -21.28
N ASN A 208 -2.43 1.98 -21.78
CA ASN A 208 -1.02 1.94 -22.17
C ASN A 208 -0.05 2.46 -21.08
N GLU A 209 -0.30 2.12 -19.82
CA GLU A 209 0.56 2.50 -18.67
C GLU A 209 0.56 4.01 -18.36
N GLU A 210 -0.39 4.76 -18.91
CA GLU A 210 -0.55 6.19 -18.63
C GLU A 210 -1.26 6.40 -17.28
N PHE A 211 -0.78 7.40 -16.54
CA PHE A 211 -1.50 7.88 -15.37
C PHE A 211 -2.69 8.74 -15.81
N LYS A 212 -3.83 8.51 -15.16
CA LYS A 212 -4.99 9.40 -15.26
C LYS A 212 -4.86 10.54 -14.25
N ASP A 213 -5.49 11.66 -14.55
CA ASP A 213 -5.39 12.89 -13.76
C ASP A 213 -6.15 12.80 -12.43
N LYS A 214 -6.05 13.88 -11.65
CA LYS A 214 -6.70 14.01 -10.35
C LYS A 214 -8.21 13.80 -10.40
N ASP A 215 -8.90 14.36 -11.40
CA ASP A 215 -10.36 14.33 -11.45
C ASP A 215 -10.84 12.91 -11.73
N PHE A 216 -10.19 12.21 -12.66
CA PHE A 216 -10.45 10.79 -12.90
C PHE A 216 -10.19 9.95 -11.63
N ALA A 217 -9.05 10.18 -10.96
CA ALA A 217 -8.69 9.47 -9.74
C ALA A 217 -9.75 9.64 -8.63
N ILE A 218 -10.28 10.86 -8.45
CA ILE A 218 -11.33 11.15 -7.48
C ILE A 218 -12.62 10.38 -7.81
N GLU A 219 -13.00 10.28 -9.08
CA GLU A 219 -14.19 9.52 -9.48
C GLU A 219 -14.03 8.01 -9.23
N VAL A 220 -12.84 7.44 -9.48
CA VAL A 220 -12.53 6.04 -9.12
C VAL A 220 -12.65 5.84 -7.60
N ILE A 221 -12.04 6.72 -6.79
CA ILE A 221 -12.11 6.66 -5.32
C ILE A 221 -13.56 6.77 -4.82
N LYS A 222 -14.38 7.63 -5.42
CA LYS A 222 -15.80 7.74 -5.07
C LYS A 222 -16.58 6.47 -5.46
N SER A 223 -16.25 5.86 -6.58
CA SER A 223 -16.85 4.59 -7.01
C SER A 223 -16.56 3.47 -6.01
N THR A 224 -15.29 3.29 -5.63
CA THR A 224 -14.90 2.29 -4.62
C THR A 224 -15.47 2.60 -3.24
N HIS A 225 -15.65 3.88 -2.89
CA HIS A 225 -16.38 4.27 -1.69
C HIS A 225 -17.86 3.89 -1.74
N ASN A 226 -18.52 4.01 -2.90
CA ASN A 226 -19.91 3.60 -3.08
C ASN A 226 -20.06 2.07 -2.99
N PHE A 227 -19.10 1.30 -3.53
CA PHE A 227 -19.06 -0.15 -3.33
C PHE A 227 -18.89 -0.50 -1.85
N TRP A 228 -18.00 0.17 -1.13
CA TRP A 228 -17.88 -0.01 0.32
C TRP A 228 -19.18 0.35 1.08
N LYS A 229 -19.89 1.40 0.68
CA LYS A 229 -21.21 1.73 1.27
C LYS A 229 -22.22 0.61 1.05
N ALA A 230 -22.25 0.02 -0.15
CA ALA A 230 -23.11 -1.11 -0.45
C ALA A 230 -22.75 -2.35 0.39
N LEU A 231 -21.45 -2.60 0.56
CA LEU A 231 -20.91 -3.66 1.42
C LEU A 231 -21.35 -3.48 2.88
N ILE A 232 -21.08 -2.32 3.48
CA ILE A 232 -21.33 -2.09 4.92
C ILE A 232 -22.84 -2.02 5.24
N SER A 233 -23.67 -1.70 4.24
CA SER A 233 -25.14 -1.69 4.35
C SER A 233 -25.82 -3.01 3.96
N LYS A 234 -25.06 -4.09 3.73
CA LYS A 234 -25.56 -5.43 3.34
C LYS A 234 -26.32 -5.47 2.02
N GLN A 235 -26.06 -4.53 1.12
CA GLN A 235 -26.62 -4.55 -0.25
C GLN A 235 -25.84 -5.50 -1.16
N THR A 236 -24.58 -5.77 -0.83
CA THR A 236 -23.72 -6.76 -1.50
C THR A 236 -23.25 -7.83 -0.51
N SER A 237 -22.78 -8.96 -1.04
CA SER A 237 -22.24 -10.05 -0.21
C SER A 237 -20.85 -9.66 0.29
N ALA A 238 -20.64 -9.75 1.61
CA ALA A 238 -19.32 -9.53 2.21
C ALA A 238 -18.32 -10.67 1.93
N GLY A 239 -18.78 -11.84 1.48
CA GLY A 239 -17.91 -12.99 1.28
C GLY A 239 -17.10 -13.33 2.53
N GLU A 240 -15.77 -13.23 2.42
CA GLU A 240 -14.82 -13.49 3.52
C GLU A 240 -14.45 -12.23 4.33
N LEU A 241 -14.92 -11.05 3.92
CA LEU A 241 -14.57 -9.78 4.56
C LEU A 241 -15.20 -9.66 5.95
N ASN A 242 -14.41 -9.18 6.91
CA ASN A 242 -14.89 -8.88 8.24
C ASN A 242 -15.34 -7.43 8.32
N CYS A 243 -16.65 -7.22 8.16
CA CYS A 243 -17.28 -5.90 8.14
C CYS A 243 -17.51 -5.27 9.53
N LYS A 244 -17.06 -5.93 10.62
CA LYS A 244 -17.35 -5.45 11.98
C LYS A 244 -16.69 -4.09 12.23
N ASN A 245 -17.48 -3.16 12.77
CA ASN A 245 -17.10 -1.77 12.97
C ASN A 245 -17.60 -1.25 14.32
N THR A 246 -17.03 -0.14 14.80
CA THR A 246 -17.26 0.33 16.18
C THR A 246 -17.76 1.77 16.26
N CYS A 247 -17.59 2.59 15.21
CA CYS A 247 -17.98 4.00 15.21
C CYS A 247 -19.45 4.24 14.91
N PHE A 248 -20.11 3.29 14.26
CA PHE A 248 -21.56 3.32 14.06
C PHE A 248 -22.27 2.80 15.31
N SER A 249 -23.52 3.16 15.55
CA SER A 249 -24.31 2.51 16.59
C SER A 249 -24.96 1.22 16.06
N ALA A 250 -25.52 0.39 16.95
CA ALA A 250 -26.25 -0.81 16.54
C ALA A 250 -27.47 -0.52 15.64
N SER A 251 -28.02 0.70 15.70
CA SER A 251 -29.09 1.13 14.80
C SER A 251 -28.58 1.60 13.44
N ASP A 252 -27.33 2.04 13.35
CA ASP A 252 -26.76 2.67 12.15
C ASP A 252 -25.93 1.72 11.30
N SER A 253 -25.47 0.61 11.89
CA SER A 253 -24.66 -0.40 11.21
C SER A 253 -25.09 -1.82 11.61
N PRO A 254 -25.46 -2.67 10.64
CA PRO A 254 -25.81 -4.05 10.90
C PRO A 254 -24.58 -4.95 11.20
N TYR A 255 -23.40 -4.34 11.24
CA TYR A 255 -22.11 -4.95 11.59
C TYR A 255 -21.48 -4.32 12.84
N TYR A 256 -22.26 -3.56 13.62
CA TYR A 256 -21.78 -2.96 14.85
C TYR A 256 -21.17 -4.00 15.81
N CYS A 257 -20.01 -3.66 16.34
CA CYS A 257 -19.24 -4.38 17.35
C CYS A 257 -19.11 -3.48 18.59
N SER A 258 -19.43 -4.02 19.77
CA SER A 258 -19.35 -3.26 21.01
C SER A 258 -17.90 -2.98 21.40
N ALA A 259 -17.68 -1.96 22.24
CA ALA A 259 -16.35 -1.68 22.76
C ALA A 259 -15.78 -2.88 23.55
N ASP A 260 -16.61 -3.59 24.31
CA ASP A 260 -16.20 -4.76 25.09
C ASP A 260 -15.80 -5.94 24.20
N GLU A 261 -16.49 -6.15 23.08
CA GLU A 261 -16.14 -7.17 22.10
C GLU A 261 -14.81 -6.83 21.42
N ALA A 262 -14.64 -5.57 21.00
CA ALA A 262 -13.38 -5.08 20.43
C ALA A 262 -12.20 -5.22 21.41
N ASN A 263 -12.39 -4.80 22.67
CA ASN A 263 -11.40 -4.96 23.73
C ASN A 263 -11.05 -6.43 23.96
N SER A 264 -12.06 -7.31 24.00
CA SER A 264 -11.86 -8.75 24.20
C SER A 264 -11.06 -9.37 23.06
N ALA A 265 -11.34 -8.99 21.82
CA ALA A 265 -10.61 -9.48 20.64
C ALA A 265 -9.11 -9.11 20.70
N VAL A 266 -8.80 -7.86 21.06
CA VAL A 266 -7.40 -7.42 21.21
C VAL A 266 -6.72 -8.09 22.40
N CYS A 267 -7.43 -8.26 23.52
CA CYS A 267 -6.91 -8.93 24.72
C CYS A 267 -6.57 -10.41 24.48
N GLN A 268 -7.23 -11.08 23.53
CA GLN A 268 -6.96 -12.47 23.16
C GLN A 268 -5.69 -12.63 22.31
N THR A 269 -5.16 -11.56 21.71
CA THR A 269 -3.89 -11.64 20.97
C THR A 269 -2.70 -11.64 21.93
N CYS A 270 -1.57 -12.17 21.47
CA CYS A 270 -0.31 -12.12 22.19
C CYS A 270 0.03 -10.67 22.60
N PRO A 271 0.47 -10.43 23.85
CA PRO A 271 1.04 -9.14 24.24
C PRO A 271 2.20 -8.74 23.34
N PHE A 272 2.45 -7.43 23.22
CA PHE A 272 3.61 -6.93 22.48
C PHE A 272 4.90 -7.55 23.04
N GLY A 273 5.72 -8.09 22.13
CA GLY A 273 6.95 -8.78 22.49
C GLY A 273 8.16 -8.26 21.72
N LYS A 274 9.33 -8.77 22.07
CA LYS A 274 10.59 -8.43 21.39
C LYS A 274 10.54 -8.86 19.92
N GLU A 275 10.96 -7.95 19.04
CA GLU A 275 11.12 -8.18 17.60
C GLU A 275 11.94 -9.45 17.28
N GLU A 276 11.44 -10.23 16.33
CA GLU A 276 12.14 -11.39 15.77
C GLU A 276 13.04 -10.95 14.60
N PRO A 277 14.16 -11.66 14.32
CA PRO A 277 15.06 -11.27 13.24
C PRO A 277 14.40 -11.37 11.86
N ILE A 278 14.61 -10.36 11.00
CA ILE A 278 14.20 -10.40 9.60
C ILE A 278 14.99 -11.50 8.85
N PRO A 279 14.33 -12.41 8.10
CA PRO A 279 15.00 -13.40 7.27
C PRO A 279 15.98 -12.76 6.27
N THR A 280 17.15 -13.37 6.09
CA THR A 280 18.23 -12.87 5.19
C THR A 280 17.79 -12.66 3.74
N SER A 281 16.77 -13.38 3.27
CA SER A 281 16.24 -13.26 1.91
C SER A 281 15.72 -11.85 1.55
N GLY A 282 15.27 -11.08 2.54
CA GLY A 282 14.79 -9.69 2.33
C GLY A 282 15.90 -8.67 2.06
N LYS A 283 17.18 -9.06 2.14
CA LYS A 283 18.33 -8.16 1.99
C LYS A 283 18.96 -8.17 0.60
N HIS A 284 18.54 -9.07 -0.29
CA HIS A 284 19.17 -9.21 -1.60
C HIS A 284 18.62 -8.20 -2.61
N LEU A 285 19.53 -7.60 -3.38
CA LEU A 285 19.21 -6.86 -4.59
C LEU A 285 19.05 -7.85 -5.73
N PHE A 286 17.96 -7.71 -6.48
CA PHE A 286 17.71 -8.45 -7.71
C PHE A 286 18.10 -7.55 -8.91
N PRO A 287 19.23 -7.82 -9.57
CA PRO A 287 19.62 -7.10 -10.78
C PRO A 287 18.79 -7.58 -11.97
N PHE A 288 18.23 -6.64 -12.74
CA PHE A 288 17.71 -6.93 -14.07
C PHE A 288 18.81 -6.65 -15.11
N LYS A 289 18.99 -7.57 -16.06
CA LYS A 289 19.77 -7.28 -17.28
C LYS A 289 18.97 -6.29 -18.12
N TYR A 290 19.30 -5.01 -18.05
CA TYR A 290 18.93 -4.08 -19.10
C TYR A 290 19.74 -4.45 -20.35
N LEU A 291 19.09 -4.93 -21.40
CA LEU A 291 19.68 -4.91 -22.75
C LEU A 291 19.61 -3.46 -23.23
N LEU A 292 20.57 -2.64 -22.80
CA LEU A 292 20.85 -1.37 -23.44
C LEU A 292 21.44 -1.69 -24.81
N THR A 293 20.63 -1.74 -25.86
CA THR A 293 21.15 -1.63 -27.22
C THR A 293 21.51 -0.17 -27.46
N SER A 294 22.72 0.25 -27.07
CA SER A 294 23.27 1.50 -27.60
C SER A 294 23.87 1.21 -28.97
N THR A 295 23.43 1.98 -29.96
CA THR A 295 24.28 2.26 -31.11
C THR A 295 25.41 3.14 -30.61
N ASN A 296 26.64 2.72 -30.94
CA ASN A 296 27.93 3.35 -30.64
C ASN A 296 28.47 3.17 -29.20
N ASP A 297 29.38 2.20 -29.10
CA ASP A 297 30.61 2.19 -28.30
C ASP A 297 30.58 2.80 -26.89
N CYS A 298 29.88 2.14 -25.96
CA CYS A 298 30.32 1.97 -24.57
C CYS A 298 29.40 0.97 -23.84
N VAL A 299 29.77 -0.31 -23.83
CA VAL A 299 29.03 -1.34 -23.07
C VAL A 299 29.52 -1.35 -21.62
N PHE A 300 28.78 -0.73 -20.70
CA PHE A 300 28.92 -1.00 -19.27
C PHE A 300 28.17 -2.30 -18.95
N LEU A 301 28.88 -3.43 -19.00
CA LEU A 301 28.35 -4.72 -18.60
C LEU A 301 28.42 -4.84 -17.06
N LEU A 302 27.35 -4.48 -16.34
CA LEU A 302 27.26 -4.81 -14.92
C LEU A 302 26.82 -6.29 -14.79
N GLN A 303 27.79 -7.19 -14.88
CA GLN A 303 27.57 -8.63 -14.76
C GLN A 303 27.76 -9.06 -13.29
N LEU A 304 26.70 -9.05 -12.49
CA LEU A 304 26.69 -9.74 -11.19
C LEU A 304 26.24 -11.18 -11.41
N ILE A 305 27.22 -12.08 -11.36
CA ILE A 305 27.09 -13.52 -11.65
C ILE A 305 26.33 -14.22 -10.52
N ASN A 306 25.29 -14.97 -10.90
CA ASN A 306 24.64 -15.97 -10.05
C ASN A 306 25.65 -17.03 -9.61
N GLY A 307 25.79 -17.21 -8.30
CA GLY A 307 26.18 -18.47 -7.68
C GLY A 307 27.51 -19.09 -8.14
N SER A 308 28.62 -18.62 -7.60
CA SER A 308 29.79 -19.44 -7.28
C SER A 308 30.65 -18.68 -6.28
N THR A 309 30.95 -19.32 -5.15
CA THR A 309 31.88 -18.83 -4.12
C THR A 309 33.17 -18.34 -4.75
N VAL A 310 33.45 -17.03 -4.63
CA VAL A 310 34.80 -16.49 -4.77
C VAL A 310 35.15 -15.84 -3.44
N LYS A 311 36.15 -16.42 -2.77
CA LYS A 311 36.77 -15.83 -1.59
C LYS A 311 37.44 -14.51 -2.00
N GLY A 312 37.10 -13.45 -1.28
CA GLY A 312 37.90 -12.22 -1.25
C GLY A 312 37.33 -11.07 -2.08
N ASN A 313 37.23 -9.92 -1.40
CA ASN A 313 36.93 -8.57 -1.87
C ASN A 313 35.44 -8.21 -1.97
N THR A 314 34.95 -7.71 -0.83
CA THR A 314 33.81 -6.82 -0.68
C THR A 314 33.93 -5.65 -1.67
N LEU A 315 32.98 -5.55 -2.61
CA LEU A 315 32.67 -4.31 -3.30
C LEU A 315 31.52 -3.65 -2.53
N GLU A 316 31.85 -2.68 -1.68
CA GLU A 316 30.86 -1.74 -1.15
C GLU A 316 30.37 -0.86 -2.30
N ALA A 317 29.12 -1.01 -2.68
CA ALA A 317 28.44 -0.01 -3.51
C ALA A 317 28.22 1.24 -2.64
N MET A 318 29.16 2.20 -2.70
CA MET A 318 28.97 3.53 -2.14
C MET A 318 27.79 4.21 -2.86
N TRP A 319 26.71 4.42 -2.11
CA TRP A 319 25.62 5.31 -2.51
C TRP A 319 26.12 6.75 -2.40
N ILE A 320 26.35 7.40 -3.53
CA ILE A 320 26.55 8.85 -3.60
C ILE A 320 25.18 9.44 -3.91
N GLY A 321 24.50 9.96 -2.87
CA GLY A 321 23.27 10.73 -3.04
C GLY A 321 23.55 12.06 -3.75
N PRO A 322 22.52 12.72 -4.31
CA PRO A 322 22.68 13.99 -5.01
C PRO A 322 23.09 15.11 -4.05
N GLN A 323 24.02 15.97 -4.50
CA GLN A 323 24.30 17.28 -3.91
C GLN A 323 23.16 18.25 -4.20
#